data_AF-A0A661KCV3-F1
#
_entry.id   AF-A0A661KCV3-F1
#
_cell.length_a   1.000
_cell.length_b   1.000
_cell.length_c   1.000
_cell.angle_alpha   90.00
_cell.angle_beta   90.00
_cell.angle_gamma   90.00
#
_symmetry.space_group_name_H-M   'P 1'
#
loop_
_entity.id
_entity.type
_entity.pdbx_description
1 polymer ?
#
loop_
_entity_poly.entity_id
_entity_poly.type
_entity_poly.pdbx_seq_one_letter_code
_entity_poly.pdbx_strand_id
1 'polypeptide(L)'
;ELNEALNKVYVLKEYLGGLWQQFCPEGAMASLEHWCELAYESGIRALRKFATMLKRHAYGIINHCFYPIHTSKMEGINNKIKVIKRRAYGFHDTEYFCLVIKDAFASTN
;
A
#
# COMPACT_ATOMS: atom_id res chain seq x y z
N GLU A 1 -9.65 25.17 15.45
CA GLU A 1 -9.38 24.92 14.01
C GLU A 1 -8.34 23.82 13.77
N LEU A 2 -7.07 23.95 14.20
CA LEU A 2 -6.04 22.92 13.94
C LEU A 2 -6.35 21.55 14.58
N ASN A 3 -6.83 21.54 15.83
CA ASN A 3 -7.21 20.30 16.53
C ASN A 3 -8.39 19.57 15.86
N GLU A 4 -9.30 20.28 15.21
CA GLU A 4 -10.45 19.68 14.55
C GLU A 4 -10.06 18.98 13.24
N ALA A 5 -9.20 19.63 12.45
CA ALA A 5 -8.67 19.04 11.22
C ALA A 5 -7.81 17.80 11.52
N LEU A 6 -6.99 17.85 12.56
CA LEU A 6 -6.20 16.70 13.04
C LEU A 6 -7.13 15.55 13.47
N ASN A 7 -8.14 15.83 14.29
CA ASN A 7 -9.09 14.83 14.74
C ASN A 7 -9.78 14.13 13.55
N LYS A 8 -10.30 14.89 12.58
CA LYS A 8 -10.91 14.33 11.35
C LYS A 8 -9.96 13.40 10.60
N VAL A 9 -8.68 13.76 10.48
CA VAL A 9 -7.67 12.91 9.84
C VAL A 9 -7.45 11.61 10.62
N TYR A 10 -7.37 11.65 11.95
CA TYR A 10 -7.21 10.46 12.78
C TYR A 10 -8.41 9.52 12.68
N VAL A 11 -9.63 10.04 12.77
CA VAL A 11 -10.86 9.25 12.62
C VAL A 11 -10.90 8.56 11.25
N LEU A 12 -10.60 9.31 10.18
CA LEU A 12 -10.59 8.73 8.83
C LEU A 12 -9.46 7.72 8.64
N LYS A 13 -8.30 7.92 9.26
CA LYS A 13 -7.21 6.95 9.25
C LYS A 13 -7.65 5.62 9.89
N GLU A 14 -8.29 5.68 11.05
CA GLU A 14 -8.77 4.48 11.75
C GLU A 14 -9.85 3.75 10.96
N TYR A 15 -10.82 4.48 10.40
CA TYR A 15 -11.85 3.91 9.53
C TYR A 15 -11.22 3.15 8.35
N LEU A 16 -10.24 3.75 7.68
CA LEU A 16 -9.54 3.13 6.56
C LEU A 16 -8.80 1.85 6.97
N GLY A 17 -8.28 1.78 8.20
CA GLY A 17 -7.64 0.59 8.74
C GLY A 17 -8.56 -0.64 8.78
N GLY A 18 -9.87 -0.42 8.94
CA GLY A 18 -10.88 -1.49 8.95
C GLY A 18 -11.07 -2.18 7.59
N LEU A 19 -10.74 -1.53 6.47
CA LEU A 19 -10.88 -2.12 5.13
C LEU A 19 -10.06 -3.42 4.98
N TRP A 20 -8.90 -3.49 5.62
CA TRP A 20 -8.01 -4.66 5.53
C TRP A 20 -8.53 -5.89 6.28
N GLN A 21 -9.60 -5.74 7.07
CA GLN A 21 -10.24 -6.85 7.78
C GLN A 21 -11.50 -7.36 7.06
N GLN A 22 -11.86 -6.77 5.91
CA GLN A 22 -13.04 -7.16 5.16
C GLN A 22 -12.73 -8.25 4.14
N PHE A 23 -13.55 -9.30 4.14
CA PHE A 23 -13.48 -10.44 3.20
C PHE A 23 -14.59 -10.40 2.14
N CYS A 24 -15.52 -9.44 2.23
CA CYS A 24 -16.59 -9.24 1.26
C CYS A 24 -16.23 -8.07 0.32
N PRO A 25 -16.03 -8.31 -0.98
CA PRO A 25 -15.67 -7.29 -1.96
C PRO A 25 -16.69 -6.15 -2.06
N GLU A 26 -17.98 -6.47 -2.02
CA GLU A 26 -19.08 -5.52 -2.10
C GLU A 26 -19.08 -4.60 -0.87
N GLY A 27 -18.87 -5.18 0.31
CA GLY A 27 -18.73 -4.45 1.56
C GLY A 27 -17.51 -3.52 1.54
N ALA A 28 -16.37 -4.01 1.05
CA ALA A 28 -15.16 -3.22 0.91
C ALA A 28 -15.30 -2.07 -0.09
N MET A 29 -16.01 -2.30 -1.20
CA MET A 29 -16.33 -1.25 -2.17
C MET A 29 -17.18 -0.16 -1.51
N ALA A 30 -18.26 -0.54 -0.84
CA ALA A 30 -19.14 0.41 -0.17
C ALA A 30 -18.42 1.20 0.94
N SER A 31 -17.61 0.52 1.77
CA SER A 31 -16.80 1.18 2.80
C SER A 31 -15.77 2.13 2.20
N LEU A 32 -15.12 1.76 1.08
CA LEU A 32 -14.16 2.63 0.39
C LEU A 32 -14.83 3.87 -0.22
N GLU A 33 -16.01 3.70 -0.81
CA GLU A 33 -16.80 4.80 -1.37
C GLU A 33 -17.23 5.77 -0.27
N HIS A 34 -17.78 5.25 0.84
CA HIS A 34 -18.17 6.05 1.98
C HIS A 34 -16.99 6.82 2.59
N TRP A 35 -15.83 6.17 2.72
CA TRP A 35 -14.61 6.84 3.17
C TRP A 35 -14.22 8.00 2.26
N CYS A 36 -14.33 7.81 0.94
CA CYS A 36 -14.01 8.85 -0.03
C CYS A 36 -14.99 10.03 0.08
N GLU A 37 -16.28 9.79 0.28
CA GLU A 37 -17.29 10.83 0.51
C GLU A 37 -16.94 11.67 1.74
N LEU A 38 -16.69 11.04 2.89
CA LEU A 38 -16.27 11.72 4.12
C LEU A 38 -14.98 12.53 3.92
N ALA A 39 -14.02 11.99 3.17
CA ALA A 39 -12.79 12.69 2.84
C ALA A 39 -13.02 13.92 1.95
N TYR A 40 -13.99 13.87 1.03
CA TYR A 40 -14.39 15.03 0.22
C TYR A 40 -15.11 16.10 1.03
N GLU A 41 -16.05 15.69 1.89
CA GLU A 41 -16.82 16.57 2.77
C GLU A 41 -15.94 17.25 3.83
N SER A 42 -14.85 16.61 4.24
CA SER A 42 -13.93 17.17 5.24
C SER A 42 -13.34 18.55 4.86
N GLY A 43 -13.33 18.90 3.58
CA GLY A 43 -12.70 20.12 3.05
C GLY A 43 -11.15 20.11 3.11
N ILE A 44 -10.54 19.07 3.69
CA ILE A 44 -9.09 18.99 3.87
C ILE A 44 -8.45 18.53 2.56
N ARG A 45 -7.65 19.41 1.94
CA ARG A 45 -7.00 19.16 0.65
C ARG A 45 -6.18 17.87 0.62
N ALA A 46 -5.51 17.52 1.71
CA ALA A 46 -4.72 16.29 1.81
C ALA A 46 -5.60 15.02 1.72
N LEU A 47 -6.72 15.00 2.46
CA LEU A 47 -7.67 13.88 2.43
C LEU A 47 -8.34 13.73 1.07
N ARG A 48 -8.72 14.84 0.43
CA ARG A 48 -9.29 14.84 -0.93
C ARG A 48 -8.34 14.22 -1.94
N LYS A 49 -7.06 14.61 -1.92
CA LYS A 49 -6.03 14.02 -2.80
C LYS A 49 -5.85 12.53 -2.52
N PHE A 50 -5.88 12.13 -1.26
CA PHE A 50 -5.77 10.73 -0.87
C PHE A 50 -6.98 9.90 -1.33
N ALA A 51 -8.21 10.42 -1.20
CA ALA A 51 -9.42 9.80 -1.74
C ALA A 51 -9.35 9.58 -3.26
N THR A 52 -8.84 10.56 -4.00
CA THR A 52 -8.64 10.40 -5.46
C THR A 52 -7.64 9.28 -5.77
N MET A 53 -6.55 9.19 -5.00
CA MET A 53 -5.58 8.09 -5.13
C MET A 53 -6.22 6.74 -4.82
N LEU A 54 -6.96 6.63 -3.71
CA LEU A 54 -7.65 5.40 -3.33
C LEU A 54 -8.63 4.93 -4.40
N LYS A 55 -9.45 5.84 -4.95
CA LYS A 55 -10.37 5.51 -6.05
C LYS A 55 -9.65 4.95 -7.27
N ARG A 56 -8.50 5.53 -7.64
CA ARG A 56 -7.68 5.04 -8.76
C ARG A 56 -7.14 3.62 -8.51
N HIS A 57 -6.88 3.27 -7.26
CA HIS A 57 -6.34 1.96 -6.87
C HIS A 57 -7.40 1.02 -6.28
N ALA A 58 -8.69 1.37 -6.38
CA ALA A 58 -9.80 0.63 -5.78
C ALA A 58 -9.78 -0.85 -6.15
N TYR A 59 -9.54 -1.16 -7.44
CA TYR A 59 -9.42 -2.54 -7.90
C TYR A 59 -8.45 -3.39 -7.05
N GLY A 60 -7.25 -2.89 -6.78
CA GLY A 60 -6.26 -3.62 -5.98
C GLY A 60 -6.62 -3.70 -4.50
N ILE A 61 -7.27 -2.66 -3.97
CA ILE A 61 -7.74 -2.61 -2.58
C ILE A 61 -8.84 -3.66 -2.37
N ILE A 62 -9.83 -3.71 -3.25
CA ILE A 62 -10.94 -4.68 -3.17
C ILE A 62 -10.44 -6.11 -3.42
N ASN A 63 -9.45 -6.28 -4.29
CA ASN A 63 -8.86 -7.60 -4.55
C ASN A 63 -8.16 -8.19 -3.31
N HIS A 64 -7.81 -7.37 -2.32
CA HIS A 64 -7.27 -7.84 -1.04
C HIS A 64 -8.24 -8.74 -0.28
N CYS A 65 -9.56 -8.58 -0.46
CA CYS A 65 -10.59 -9.43 0.15
C CYS A 65 -10.43 -10.91 -0.26
N PHE A 66 -9.98 -11.15 -1.49
CA PHE A 66 -9.71 -12.49 -2.00
C PHE A 66 -8.29 -12.95 -1.70
N TYR A 67 -7.34 -12.03 -1.78
CA TYR A 67 -5.91 -12.31 -1.67
C TYR A 67 -5.28 -11.36 -0.64
N PRO A 68 -5.25 -11.73 0.65
CA PRO A 68 -4.69 -10.89 1.72
C PRO A 68 -3.16 -10.89 1.65
N ILE A 69 -2.62 -10.23 0.62
CA ILE A 69 -1.18 -10.13 0.38
C ILE A 69 -0.65 -8.98 1.23
N HIS A 70 0.15 -9.31 2.24
CA HIS A 70 0.85 -8.33 3.06
C HIS A 70 2.07 -7.77 2.32
N THR A 71 2.28 -6.46 2.43
CA THR A 71 3.44 -5.77 1.83
C THR A 71 4.76 -6.14 2.51
N SER A 72 4.74 -6.64 3.74
CA SER A 72 5.93 -6.97 4.54
C SER A 72 6.89 -7.93 3.82
N LYS A 73 6.36 -8.97 3.16
CA LYS A 73 7.18 -9.92 2.41
C LYS A 73 7.83 -9.27 1.19
N MET A 74 7.05 -8.49 0.43
CA MET A 74 7.57 -7.75 -0.73
C MET A 74 8.61 -6.71 -0.32
N GLU A 75 8.40 -6.04 0.82
CA GLU A 75 9.35 -5.08 1.38
C GLU A 75 10.66 -5.75 1.81
N GLY A 76 10.58 -6.90 2.46
CA GLY A 76 11.75 -7.72 2.81
C GLY A 76 12.57 -8.11 1.58
N ILE A 77 11.90 -8.57 0.52
CA ILE A 77 12.52 -8.89 -0.78
C ILE A 77 13.20 -7.65 -1.35
N ASN A 78 12.48 -6.52 -1.43
CA ASN A 78 13.02 -5.26 -1.95
C ASN A 78 14.23 -4.77 -1.14
N ASN A 79 14.22 -4.94 0.18
CA ASN A 79 15.33 -4.56 1.04
C ASN A 79 16.56 -5.45 0.80
N LYS A 80 16.39 -6.77 0.64
CA LYS A 80 17.48 -7.69 0.28
C LYS A 80 18.08 -7.32 -1.08
N ILE A 81 17.26 -7.05 -2.10
CA ILE A 81 17.71 -6.59 -3.42
C ILE A 81 18.48 -5.25 -3.30
N LYS A 82 17.98 -4.29 -2.52
CA LYS A 82 18.67 -3.02 -2.26
C LYS A 82 20.02 -3.22 -1.56
N VAL A 83 20.16 -4.21 -0.67
CA VAL A 83 21.44 -4.56 -0.04
C VAL A 83 22.41 -5.14 -1.06
N ILE A 84 21.97 -6.09 -1.90
CA ILE A 84 22.79 -6.68 -2.97
C ILE A 84 23.31 -5.57 -3.90
N LYS A 85 22.43 -4.70 -4.38
CA LYS A 85 22.80 -3.56 -5.23
C LYS A 85 23.82 -2.64 -4.57
N ARG A 86 23.66 -2.32 -3.27
CA ARG A 86 24.60 -1.45 -2.53
C ARG A 86 25.97 -2.09 -2.34
N ARG A 87 26.04 -3.40 -2.06
CA ARG A 87 27.31 -4.12 -1.87
C ARG A 87 28.14 -4.22 -3.14
N ALA A 88 27.49 -4.28 -4.30
CA ALA A 88 28.17 -4.33 -5.60
C ALA A 88 28.60 -2.95 -6.11
N TYR A 89 28.24 -1.85 -5.43
CA TYR A 89 28.47 -0.46 -5.89
C TYR A 89 27.88 -0.14 -7.28
N GLY A 90 26.88 -0.92 -7.71
CA GLY A 90 26.24 -0.81 -9.02
C GLY A 90 26.54 -2.01 -9.92
N PHE A 91 25.54 -2.43 -10.67
CA PHE A 91 25.68 -3.44 -11.72
C PHE A 91 25.56 -2.75 -13.07
N HIS A 92 26.50 -3.03 -13.98
CA HIS A 92 26.48 -2.51 -15.36
C HIS A 92 25.66 -3.42 -16.29
N ASP A 93 25.55 -4.69 -15.93
CA ASP A 93 24.77 -5.70 -16.63
C ASP A 93 23.52 -6.06 -15.81
N THR A 94 22.35 -5.84 -16.40
CA THR A 94 21.06 -6.12 -15.78
C THR A 94 20.75 -7.61 -15.74
N GLU A 95 21.18 -8.38 -16.74
CA GLU A 95 20.97 -9.84 -16.76
C GLU A 95 21.78 -10.50 -15.64
N TYR A 96 23.04 -10.09 -15.50
CA TYR A 96 23.88 -10.54 -14.39
C TYR A 96 23.28 -10.15 -13.03
N PHE A 97 22.76 -8.93 -12.88
CA PHE A 97 22.06 -8.53 -11.65
C PHE A 97 20.84 -9.41 -11.35
N CYS A 98 20.03 -9.73 -12.37
CA CYS A 98 18.90 -10.65 -12.23
C CYS A 98 19.34 -12.06 -11.81
N LEU A 99 20.46 -12.57 -12.32
CA LEU A 99 21.01 -13.86 -11.92
C LEU A 99 21.42 -13.86 -10.45
N VAL A 100 22.14 -12.82 -10.00
CA VAL A 100 22.52 -12.67 -8.57
C VAL A 100 21.29 -12.59 -7.67
N ILE A 101 20.23 -11.89 -8.09
CA ILE A 101 18.96 -11.85 -7.35
C ILE A 101 18.37 -13.26 -7.25
N LYS A 102 18.22 -13.98 -8.38
CA LYS A 102 17.63 -15.33 -8.41
C LYS A 102 18.40 -16.29 -7.50
N ASP A 103 19.73 -16.28 -7.58
CA ASP A 103 20.60 -17.10 -6.73
C ASP A 103 20.41 -16.78 -5.24
N ALA A 104 20.40 -15.49 -4.89
CA ALA A 104 20.23 -15.05 -3.51
C ALA A 104 18.90 -15.45 -2.87
N PHE A 105 17.85 -15.71 -3.65
CA PHE A 105 16.56 -16.21 -3.16
C PHE A 105 16.39 -17.73 -3.31
N ALA A 106 17.15 -18.38 -4.20
CA ALA A 106 17.14 -19.84 -4.35
C ALA A 106 17.82 -20.56 -3.17
N SER A 107 18.86 -19.95 -2.60
CA SER A 107 19.66 -20.51 -1.51
C SER A 107 19.11 -20.19 -0.09
N THR A 108 17.90 -19.65 0.01
CA THR A 108 17.24 -19.32 1.30
C THR A 108 16.01 -20.21 1.61
N ASN A 109 15.82 -21.30 0.86
CA ASN A 109 14.89 -22.39 1.20
C ASN A 109 15.67 -23.59 1.72
#